data_AF-A0A9Q0BKY1-F1
#
_entry.id   AF-A0A9Q0BKY1-F1
#
_cell.length_a   1.000
_cell.length_b   1.000
_cell.length_c   1.000
_cell.angle_alpha   90.00
_cell.angle_beta   90.00
_cell.angle_gamma   90.00
#
_symmetry.space_group_name_H-M   'P 1'
#
loop_
_entity.id
_entity.type
_entity.pdbx_description
1 polymer ?
#
loop_
_entity_poly.entity_id
_entity_poly.type
_entity_poly.pdbx_seq_one_letter_code
_entity_poly.pdbx_strand_id
1 'polypeptide(L)'
;MLTALLQVFLKGKAKDDEVPDSFSIESEEELVALEVKICSSTKTAYIETITAIHRRNNLPKSIKGVLAEHLLCDFNIDGVNGKKALKGFPEFFSVIVGMCN
;
A
#
# COMPACT_ATOMS: atom_id res chain seq x y z
N MET A 1 -13.40 6.51 -7.91
CA MET A 1 -13.61 5.08 -8.27
C MET A 1 -12.82 4.10 -7.39
N LEU A 2 -12.25 4.50 -6.24
CA LEU A 2 -11.43 3.64 -5.37
C LEU A 2 -12.25 2.77 -4.39
N THR A 3 -13.50 3.15 -4.11
CA THR A 3 -14.42 2.43 -3.20
C THR A 3 -14.94 1.12 -3.79
N ALA A 4 -15.15 1.07 -5.11
CA ALA A 4 -15.59 -0.16 -5.79
C ALA A 4 -14.48 -1.23 -5.78
N LEU A 5 -13.22 -0.84 -6.02
CA LEU A 5 -12.08 -1.75 -5.91
C LEU A 5 -11.99 -2.33 -4.50
N LEU A 6 -12.00 -1.49 -3.46
CA LEU A 6 -11.90 -1.95 -2.07
C LEU A 6 -13.08 -2.82 -1.63
N GLN A 7 -14.28 -2.51 -2.12
CA GLN A 7 -15.44 -3.37 -1.89
C GLN A 7 -15.31 -4.70 -2.61
N VAL A 8 -14.80 -4.75 -3.84
CA VAL A 8 -14.49 -6.02 -4.53
C VAL A 8 -13.41 -6.80 -3.74
N PHE A 9 -12.37 -6.14 -3.25
CA PHE A 9 -11.33 -6.73 -2.40
C PHE A 9 -11.87 -7.33 -1.09
N LEU A 10 -12.83 -6.66 -0.42
CA LEU A 10 -13.39 -7.13 0.85
C LEU A 10 -14.59 -8.08 0.68
N LYS A 11 -15.31 -8.01 -0.44
CA LYS A 11 -16.49 -8.83 -0.76
C LYS A 11 -16.11 -10.16 -1.42
N GLY A 12 -14.92 -10.26 -2.03
CA GLY A 12 -14.37 -11.46 -2.67
C GLY A 12 -13.92 -12.55 -1.70
N LYS A 13 -14.85 -13.10 -0.92
CA LYS A 13 -14.67 -14.39 -0.22
C LYS A 13 -15.53 -15.45 -0.90
N ALA A 14 -15.42 -15.61 -2.22
CA ALA A 14 -15.94 -16.77 -2.92
C ALA A 14 -15.34 -16.88 -4.34
N LYS A 15 -14.43 -17.85 -4.48
CA LYS A 15 -13.94 -18.52 -5.71
C LYS A 15 -12.80 -17.81 -6.45
N ASP A 16 -11.66 -18.52 -6.50
CA ASP A 16 -10.51 -18.36 -7.39
C ASP A 16 -10.39 -17.01 -8.11
N ASP A 17 -9.79 -16.03 -7.45
CA ASP A 17 -9.41 -14.76 -8.09
C ASP A 17 -7.93 -14.50 -7.81
N GLU A 18 -7.15 -14.35 -8.88
CA GLU A 18 -5.75 -13.91 -8.84
C GLU A 18 -5.64 -12.66 -7.95
N VAL A 19 -4.77 -12.72 -6.93
CA VAL A 19 -4.33 -11.49 -6.27
C VAL A 19 -3.84 -10.54 -7.37
N PRO A 20 -4.36 -9.31 -7.48
CA PRO A 20 -4.02 -8.42 -8.57
C PRO A 20 -2.52 -8.14 -8.63
N ASP A 21 -2.00 -8.06 -9.84
CA ASP A 21 -0.55 -7.96 -10.11
C ASP A 21 0.08 -6.65 -9.62
N SER A 22 -0.72 -5.61 -9.34
CA SER A 22 -0.23 -4.39 -8.70
C SER A 22 -1.27 -3.71 -7.81
N PHE A 23 -0.77 -3.04 -6.77
CA PHE A 23 -1.47 -2.06 -5.96
C PHE A 23 -0.72 -0.75 -6.12
N SER A 24 -0.69 -0.18 -7.32
CA SER A 24 0.08 1.03 -7.58
C SER A 24 -0.68 2.26 -7.08
N ILE A 25 -0.27 2.82 -5.94
CA ILE A 25 -0.67 4.17 -5.54
C ILE A 25 0.05 5.16 -6.46
N GLU A 26 -0.70 5.95 -7.22
CA GLU A 26 -0.16 6.81 -8.28
C GLU A 26 -0.09 8.29 -7.90
N SER A 27 -0.66 8.70 -6.77
CA SER A 27 -0.54 10.08 -6.32
C SER A 27 -0.53 10.22 -4.79
N GLU A 28 -0.12 11.39 -4.31
CA GLU A 28 -0.19 11.73 -2.90
C GLU A 28 -1.64 11.79 -2.41
N GLU A 29 -2.59 12.24 -3.22
CA GLU A 29 -4.01 12.26 -2.88
C GLU A 29 -4.55 10.85 -2.66
N GLU A 30 -4.10 9.87 -3.44
CA GLU A 30 -4.43 8.47 -3.23
C GLU A 30 -3.81 7.93 -1.94
N LEU A 31 -2.58 8.33 -1.62
CA LEU A 31 -1.91 7.99 -0.37
C LEU A 31 -2.66 8.58 0.84
N VAL A 32 -3.09 9.84 0.77
CA VAL A 32 -3.94 10.49 1.78
C VAL A 32 -5.28 9.77 1.91
N ALA A 33 -5.92 9.42 0.79
CA ALA A 33 -7.20 8.72 0.82
C ALA A 33 -7.08 7.30 1.41
N LEU A 34 -5.94 6.64 1.18
CA LEU A 34 -5.64 5.33 1.76
C LEU A 34 -5.38 5.43 3.26
N GLU A 35 -4.59 6.42 3.70
CA GLU A 35 -4.31 6.70 5.11
C GLU A 35 -5.59 6.83 5.93
N VAL A 36 -6.58 7.58 5.43
CA VAL A 36 -7.87 7.78 6.11
C VAL A 36 -8.74 6.49 6.13
N LYS A 37 -8.51 5.56 5.20
CA LYS A 37 -9.27 4.31 5.09
C LYS A 37 -8.70 3.19 5.96
N ILE A 38 -7.41 3.20 6.24
CA ILE A 38 -6.79 2.19 7.08
C ILE A 38 -7.27 2.42 8.50
N CYS A 39 -7.90 1.41 9.08
CA CYS A 39 -8.33 1.42 10.47
C CYS A 39 -8.06 0.04 11.09
N SER A 40 -8.20 -0.08 12.40
CA SER A 40 -7.86 -1.30 13.14
C SER A 40 -8.50 -2.57 12.58
N SER A 41 -9.72 -2.49 12.03
CA SER A 41 -10.44 -3.63 11.46
C SER A 41 -10.01 -4.03 10.05
N THR A 42 -9.44 -3.11 9.26
CA THR A 42 -9.01 -3.35 7.87
C THR A 42 -7.50 -3.53 7.72
N LYS A 43 -6.72 -3.09 8.71
CA LYS A 43 -5.25 -3.07 8.70
C LYS A 43 -4.62 -4.42 8.35
N THR A 44 -5.07 -5.50 8.98
CA THR A 44 -4.54 -6.85 8.70
C THR A 44 -4.74 -7.25 7.25
N ALA A 45 -5.91 -6.96 6.67
CA ALA A 45 -6.18 -7.26 5.26
C ALA A 45 -5.27 -6.48 4.31
N TYR A 46 -4.96 -5.21 4.64
CA TYR A 46 -3.98 -4.43 3.89
C TYR A 46 -2.57 -5.01 4.01
N ILE A 47 -2.14 -5.42 5.22
CA ILE A 47 -0.84 -6.07 5.41
C ILE A 47 -0.76 -7.33 4.57
N GLU A 48 -1.76 -8.21 4.62
CA GLU A 48 -1.80 -9.46 3.85
C GLU A 48 -1.74 -9.21 2.34
N THR A 49 -2.55 -8.26 1.86
CA THR A 49 -2.63 -7.93 0.42
C THR A 49 -1.30 -7.37 -0.10
N ILE A 50 -0.74 -6.38 0.60
CA ILE A 50 0.51 -5.75 0.19
C ILE A 50 1.68 -6.73 0.36
N THR A 51 1.66 -7.61 1.38
CA THR A 51 2.64 -8.70 1.56
C THR A 51 2.56 -9.71 0.41
N ALA A 52 1.37 -10.07 -0.06
CA ALA A 52 1.20 -10.99 -1.18
C ALA A 52 1.79 -10.41 -2.49
N ILE A 53 1.53 -9.13 -2.75
CA ILE A 53 2.12 -8.39 -3.89
C ILE A 53 3.64 -8.30 -3.76
N HIS A 54 4.14 -8.04 -2.55
CA HIS A 54 5.55 -7.98 -2.23
C HIS A 54 6.26 -9.33 -2.46
N ARG A 55 5.70 -10.45 -2.00
CA ARG A 55 6.30 -11.78 -2.13
C ARG A 55 6.37 -12.28 -3.58
N ARG A 56 5.46 -11.83 -4.45
CA ARG A 56 5.48 -12.18 -5.88
C ARG A 56 6.56 -11.43 -6.67
N ASN A 57 6.95 -10.24 -6.22
CA ASN A 57 7.92 -9.39 -6.90
C ASN A 57 9.29 -9.47 -6.21
N ASN A 58 10.30 -10.07 -6.85
CA ASN A 58 11.68 -10.16 -6.34
C ASN A 58 12.12 -8.88 -5.59
N LEU A 59 12.69 -9.06 -4.38
CA LEU A 59 12.94 -8.08 -3.32
C LEU A 59 13.28 -6.63 -3.75
N PRO A 60 14.20 -6.35 -4.71
CA PRO A 60 14.53 -4.98 -5.10
C PRO A 60 13.46 -4.26 -5.96
N LYS A 61 12.43 -4.95 -6.45
CA LYS A 61 11.32 -4.37 -7.26
C LYS A 61 10.01 -4.22 -6.47
N SER A 62 10.00 -4.60 -5.20
CA SER A 62 8.77 -4.91 -4.46
C SER A 62 7.96 -3.68 -4.01
N ILE A 63 8.61 -2.59 -3.58
CA ILE A 63 7.91 -1.34 -3.23
C ILE A 63 7.33 -0.64 -4.47
N LYS A 64 7.91 -0.88 -5.66
CA LYS A 64 7.40 -0.37 -6.94
C LYS A 64 6.06 -1.00 -7.34
N GLY A 65 5.67 -2.13 -6.75
CA GLY A 65 4.34 -2.73 -6.92
C GLY A 65 3.27 -2.15 -6.00
N VAL A 66 3.66 -1.24 -5.09
CA VAL A 66 2.81 -0.62 -4.05
C VAL A 66 2.74 0.91 -4.22
N LEU A 67 3.84 1.53 -4.60
CA LEU A 67 3.94 2.97 -4.86
C LEU A 67 4.54 3.20 -6.25
N ALA A 68 3.99 4.16 -6.98
CA ALA A 68 4.57 4.61 -8.23
C ALA A 68 5.99 5.18 -8.01
N GLU A 69 6.85 5.05 -9.03
CA GLU A 69 8.27 5.42 -8.94
C GLU A 69 8.50 6.89 -8.55
N HIS A 70 7.66 7.80 -9.03
CA HIS A 70 7.78 9.21 -8.67
C HIS A 70 7.50 9.46 -7.17
N LEU A 71 6.57 8.73 -6.54
CA LEU A 71 6.36 8.81 -5.08
C LEU A 71 7.57 8.28 -4.31
N LEU A 72 8.24 7.24 -4.81
CA LEU A 72 9.49 6.75 -4.20
C LEU A 72 10.63 7.78 -4.33
N CYS A 73 10.58 8.62 -5.36
CA CYS A 73 11.52 9.73 -5.52
C CYS A 73 11.18 10.91 -4.59
N ASP A 74 9.90 11.20 -4.39
CA ASP A 74 9.44 12.36 -3.62
C ASP A 74 9.43 12.12 -2.10
N PHE A 75 9.40 10.87 -1.66
CA PHE A 75 9.31 10.49 -0.25
C PHE A 75 10.56 9.76 0.24
N ASN A 76 10.86 9.91 1.52
CA ASN A 76 11.67 8.96 2.29
C ASN A 76 11.05 8.76 3.68
N ILE A 77 11.64 7.89 4.51
CA ILE A 77 11.06 7.55 5.83
C ILE A 77 10.87 8.80 6.70
N ASP A 78 11.88 9.66 6.77
CA ASP A 78 11.97 10.76 7.75
C ASP A 78 11.66 12.15 7.19
N GLY A 79 11.46 12.30 5.87
CA GLY A 79 11.27 13.59 5.20
C GLY A 79 12.52 14.47 5.15
N VAL A 80 13.69 13.88 4.90
CA VAL A 80 14.97 14.61 4.84
C VAL A 80 15.36 14.95 3.40
N ASN A 81 16.25 15.95 3.24
CA ASN A 81 16.81 16.37 1.94
C ASN A 81 15.75 16.84 0.92
N GLY A 82 14.76 17.59 1.37
CA GLY A 82 13.69 18.13 0.51
C GLY A 82 12.64 17.10 0.10
N LYS A 83 12.70 15.87 0.63
CA LYS A 83 11.67 14.84 0.45
C LYS A 83 10.60 14.93 1.51
N LYS A 84 9.42 14.40 1.22
CA LYS A 84 8.32 14.25 2.17
C LYS A 84 8.51 13.01 3.06
N ALA A 85 7.95 13.03 4.25
CA ALA A 85 8.07 11.95 5.23
C ALA A 85 6.96 10.91 5.07
N LEU A 86 7.30 9.65 4.83
CA LEU A 86 6.34 8.53 4.91
C LEU A 86 5.77 8.38 6.32
N LYS A 87 6.55 8.73 7.36
CA LYS A 87 6.05 8.80 8.74
C LYS A 87 4.90 9.80 8.95
N GLY A 88 4.66 10.70 8.00
CA GLY A 88 3.46 11.56 7.99
C GLY A 88 2.16 10.81 7.68
N PHE A 89 2.25 9.55 7.24
CA PHE A 89 1.13 8.63 6.97
C PHE A 89 1.24 7.44 7.93
N PRO A 90 0.97 7.62 9.24
CA PRO A 90 1.25 6.61 10.26
C PRO A 90 0.53 5.27 10.04
N GLU A 91 -0.71 5.28 9.55
CA GLU A 91 -1.46 4.05 9.31
C GLU A 91 -0.89 3.28 8.12
N PHE A 92 -0.65 3.95 7.00
CA PHE A 92 0.02 3.35 5.85
C PHE A 92 1.43 2.87 6.19
N PHE A 93 2.21 3.68 6.91
CA PHE A 93 3.56 3.33 7.36
C PHE A 93 3.54 2.07 8.23
N SER A 94 2.58 1.95 9.13
CA SER A 94 2.45 0.77 9.98
C SER A 94 2.07 -0.50 9.20
N VAL A 95 1.32 -0.37 8.10
CA VAL A 95 1.06 -1.49 7.19
C VAL A 95 2.35 -1.94 6.51
N ILE A 96 3.17 -1.00 6.02
CA ILE A 96 4.48 -1.32 5.43
C ILE A 96 5.39 -2.03 6.43
N VAL A 97 5.51 -1.52 7.66
CA VAL A 97 6.33 -2.14 8.71
C VAL A 97 5.79 -3.54 9.08
N GLY A 98 4.47 -3.72 9.06
CA GLY A 98 3.82 -5.00 9.30
C GLY A 98 4.19 -6.10 8.29
N MET A 99 4.62 -5.74 7.07
CA MET A 99 5.07 -6.70 6.05
C MET A 99 6.39 -7.39 6.38
N CYS A 100 7.23 -6.76 7.22
CA CYS A 100 8.57 -7.23 7.55
C CYS A 100 8.62 -8.16 8.78
N ASN A 101 7.50 -8.35 9.47
CA ASN A 101 7.35 -9.26 10.61
C ASN A 101 6.74 -10.59 10.16
#